data_AF-A0A853SVI7-F1
#
_entry.id   AF-A0A853SVI7-F1
#
_cell.length_a   1.000
_cell.length_b   1.000
_cell.length_c   1.000
_cell.angle_alpha   90.00
_cell.angle_beta   90.00
_cell.angle_gamma   90.00
#
_symmetry.space_group_name_H-M   'P 1'
#
loop_
_entity.id
_entity.type
_entity.pdbx_description
1 polymer ?
#
loop_
_entity_poly.entity_id
_entity_poly.type
_entity_poly.pdbx_seq_one_letter_code
_entity_poly.pdbx_strand_id
1 'polypeptide(L)' 'MNTVTLEYSVVTNPDSFVGFKYYVKAGQAFDADDFAYSYKLNRSDLDPDSVLAAREAAANLQPGEWLTVSHSIAA' A
#
# COMPACT_ATOMS: atom_id res chain seq x y z
N MET A 1 -6.70 0.08 20.69
CA MET A 1 -6.71 -0.45 19.31
C MET A 1 -5.72 0.42 18.57
N ASN A 2 -4.60 -0.14 18.11
CA ASN A 2 -3.60 0.63 17.39
C ASN A 2 -4.05 0.67 15.94
N THR A 3 -4.63 1.78 15.52
CA THR A 3 -5.03 1.97 14.13
C THR A 3 -3.77 2.09 13.28
N VAL A 4 -3.65 1.23 12.28
CA VAL A 4 -2.56 1.23 11.32
C VAL A 4 -3.03 1.98 10.08
N THR A 5 -2.46 3.16 9.86
CA THR A 5 -2.72 3.98 8.68
C THR A 5 -1.85 3.50 7.53
N LEU A 6 -2.43 3.38 6.34
CA LEU A 6 -1.69 3.08 5.12
C LEU A 6 -1.28 4.37 4.44
N GLU A 7 -0.01 4.46 4.06
CA GLU A 7 0.54 5.56 3.29
C GLU A 7 0.93 5.04 1.91
N TYR A 8 0.54 5.75 0.85
CA TYR A 8 0.86 5.36 -0.51
C TYR A 8 1.59 6.47 -1.26
N SER A 9 2.37 6.08 -2.27
CA SER A 9 3.05 7.02 -3.16
C SER A 9 3.20 6.40 -4.54
N VAL A 10 2.99 7.19 -5.58
CA VAL A 10 3.16 6.76 -6.97
C VAL A 10 4.61 6.97 -7.37
N VAL A 11 5.23 5.94 -7.93
CA VAL A 11 6.60 5.97 -8.43
C VAL A 11 6.65 5.45 -9.86
N THR A 12 7.41 6.14 -10.71
CA THR A 12 7.65 5.75 -12.11
C THR A 12 8.95 4.99 -12.30
N ASN A 13 9.89 5.13 -11.35
CA ASN A 13 11.21 4.52 -11.44
C ASN A 13 11.53 3.65 -10.22
N PRO A 14 11.35 2.32 -10.33
CA PRO A 14 11.61 1.40 -9.25
C PRO A 14 13.07 1.32 -8.77
N ASP A 15 14.08 1.72 -9.55
CA ASP A 15 15.48 1.42 -9.23
C ASP A 15 16.04 1.99 -7.90
N SER A 16 15.35 2.92 -7.24
CA SER A 16 15.76 3.46 -5.92
C SER A 16 15.28 2.61 -4.73
N PHE A 17 14.94 1.34 -4.94
CA PHE A 17 14.37 0.45 -3.92
C PHE A 17 15.38 -0.01 -2.87
N VAL A 18 15.49 0.77 -1.80
CA VAL A 18 16.14 0.32 -0.57
C VAL A 18 15.07 -0.17 0.41
N GLY A 19 15.12 -1.47 0.73
CA GLY A 19 14.27 -2.10 1.75
C GLY A 19 13.06 -2.88 1.20
N PHE A 20 12.34 -3.56 2.09
CA PHE A 20 11.10 -4.26 1.78
C PHE A 20 9.94 -3.26 1.71
N LYS A 21 9.37 -3.08 0.52
CA LYS A 21 8.15 -2.29 0.31
C LYS A 21 7.14 -3.10 -0.49
N TYR A 22 5.87 -2.76 -0.32
CA TYR A 22 4.79 -3.34 -1.09
C TYR A 22 4.52 -2.52 -2.35
N TYR A 23 4.42 -3.19 -3.49
CA TYR A 23 4.27 -2.54 -4.78
C TYR A 23 3.02 -3.06 -5.48
N VAL A 24 2.22 -2.13 -5.97
CA VAL A 24 1.08 -2.43 -6.84
C VAL A 24 1.40 -1.88 -8.22
N LYS A 25 1.40 -2.76 -9.21
CA LYS A 25 1.59 -2.37 -10.61
C LYS A 25 0.35 -1.68 -11.15
N ALA A 26 0.51 -0.75 -12.08
CA ALA A 26 -0.60 -0.25 -12.88
C ALA A 26 -1.41 -1.41 -13.50
N GLY A 27 -2.73 -1.38 -13.29
CA GLY A 27 -3.66 -2.44 -13.70
C GLY A 27 -3.82 -3.59 -12.70
N GLN A 28 -3.07 -3.60 -11.58
CA GLN A 28 -3.26 -4.54 -10.48
C GLN A 28 -4.09 -3.87 -9.37
N ALA A 29 -4.99 -4.62 -8.74
CA ALA A 29 -5.72 -4.16 -7.57
C ALA A 29 -4.83 -4.24 -6.31
N PHE A 30 -4.94 -3.26 -5.42
CA PHE A 30 -4.35 -3.36 -4.08
C PHE A 30 -5.16 -4.35 -3.24
N ASP A 31 -4.46 -5.36 -2.69
CA ASP A 31 -5.03 -6.34 -1.78
C ASP A 31 -4.53 -6.08 -0.35
N ALA A 32 -5.45 -5.65 0.51
CA ALA A 32 -5.13 -5.30 1.88
C ALA A 32 -4.90 -6.53 2.77
N ASP A 33 -5.41 -7.71 2.39
CA ASP A 33 -5.18 -8.95 3.13
C ASP A 33 -3.75 -9.45 2.87
N ASP A 34 -3.35 -9.47 1.59
CA ASP A 34 -1.97 -9.78 1.19
C ASP A 34 -0.95 -8.80 1.77
N PHE A 35 -1.30 -7.50 1.79
CA PHE A 35 -0.48 -6.49 2.47
C PHE A 35 -0.33 -6.78 3.97
N ALA A 36 -1.45 -7.00 4.67
CA ALA A 36 -1.43 -7.29 6.10
C ALA A 36 -0.58 -8.55 6.41
N TYR A 37 -0.74 -9.59 5.59
CA TYR A 37 0.03 -10.83 5.70
C TYR A 37 1.53 -10.59 5.49
N SER A 38 1.91 -9.82 4.47
CA SER A 38 3.30 -9.48 4.14
C SER A 38 4.01 -8.75 5.28
N TYR A 39 3.32 -7.85 5.96
CA TYR A 39 3.85 -7.07 7.09
C TYR A 39 3.58 -7.69 8.47
N LYS A 40 2.95 -8.88 8.52
CA LYS A 40 2.51 -9.54 9.78
C LYS A 40 1.63 -8.64 10.65
N LEU A 41 0.77 -7.86 10.01
CA LEU A 41 -0.24 -7.01 10.63
C LEU A 41 -1.59 -7.74 10.64
N ASN A 42 -2.51 -7.36 11.53
CA ASN A 42 -3.88 -7.84 11.43
C ASN A 42 -4.66 -6.95 10.48
N ARG A 43 -5.44 -7.57 9.59
CA ARG A 43 -6.33 -6.87 8.66
C ARG A 43 -7.31 -5.93 9.37
N SER A 44 -7.74 -6.31 10.58
CA SER A 44 -8.67 -5.55 11.43
C SER A 44 -8.06 -4.29 12.07
N ASP A 45 -6.73 -4.21 12.16
CA ASP A 45 -6.03 -3.03 12.68
C ASP A 45 -5.80 -1.98 11.57
N LEU A 46 -5.89 -2.37 10.30
CA LEU A 46 -5.75 -1.44 9.16
C LEU A 46 -6.95 -0.50 9.07
N ASP A 47 -6.65 0.79 8.97
CA ASP A 47 -7.64 1.83 8.76
C ASP A 47 -8.39 1.62 7.42
N PRO A 48 -9.74 1.46 7.43
CA PRO A 48 -10.50 1.14 6.24
C PRO A 48 -10.50 2.28 5.21
N ASP A 49 -10.39 3.53 5.65
CA ASP A 49 -10.37 4.71 4.78
C ASP A 49 -9.04 4.76 4.00
N SER A 50 -7.93 4.55 4.70
CA SER A 50 -6.59 4.47 4.11
C SER A 50 -6.45 3.29 3.14
N VAL A 51 -7.07 2.14 3.45
CA VAL A 51 -7.15 1.01 2.52
C VAL A 51 -7.89 1.40 1.26
N LEU A 52 -9.06 2.04 1.38
CA LEU A 52 -9.85 2.44 0.24
C LEU A 52 -9.07 3.42 -0.65
N ALA A 53 -8.44 4.43 -0.04
CA ALA A 53 -7.61 5.40 -0.77
C ALA A 53 -6.45 4.74 -1.52
N ALA A 54 -5.75 3.77 -0.90
CA ALA A 54 -4.69 3.01 -1.58
C ALA A 54 -5.23 2.17 -2.76
N ARG A 55 -6.44 1.58 -2.63
CA ARG A 55 -7.10 0.85 -3.74
C ARG A 55 -7.46 1.77 -4.89
N GLU A 56 -8.03 2.93 -4.59
CA GLU A 56 -8.39 3.92 -5.60
C GLU A 56 -7.15 4.48 -6.29
N ALA A 57 -6.08 4.75 -5.53
CA ALA A 57 -4.80 5.18 -6.09
C ALA A 57 -4.21 4.11 -7.03
N ALA A 58 -4.24 2.84 -6.63
CA ALA A 58 -3.79 1.72 -7.47
C ALA A 58 -4.61 1.60 -8.77
N ALA A 59 -5.93 1.82 -8.70
CA ALA A 59 -6.81 1.79 -9.87
C ALA A 59 -6.57 2.95 -10.84
N ASN A 60 -6.08 4.10 -10.35
CA ASN A 60 -5.80 5.29 -11.16
C ASN A 60 -4.36 5.35 -11.71
N LEU A 61 -3.50 4.38 -11.36
CA LEU A 61 -2.13 4.31 -11.87
C LEU A 61 -2.08 4.29 -13.40
N GLN A 62 -1.21 5.11 -13.97
CA GLN A 62 -0.94 5.12 -15.40
C GLN A 62 0.02 3.99 -15.80
N PRO A 63 0.01 3.55 -17.07
CA PRO A 63 0.95 2.55 -17.55
C PRO A 63 2.40 2.97 -17.31
N GLY A 64 3.16 2.14 -16.60
CA GLY A 64 4.55 2.43 -16.21
C GLY A 64 4.70 2.99 -14.79
N GLU A 65 3.60 3.33 -14.13
CA GLU A 65 3.58 3.72 -12.72
C GLU A 65 3.36 2.52 -11.78
N TRP A 66 3.84 2.69 -10.57
CA TRP A 66 3.70 1.73 -9.47
C TRP A 66 3.25 2.48 -8.22
N LEU A 67 2.32 1.90 -7.47
CA LEU A 67 1.97 2.40 -6.15
C LEU A 67 2.85 1.69 -5.12
N THR A 68 3.63 2.44 -4.36
CA THR A 68 4.30 1.94 -3.17
C THR A 68 3.37 2.12 -1.98
N VAL A 69 3.09 1.08 -1.23
CA VAL A 69 2.28 1.14 -0.01
C VAL A 69 3.16 0.85 1.20
N SER A 70 3.05 1.70 2.20
CA SER A 70 3.72 1.64 3.50
C SER A 70 2.66 1.73 4.61
N HIS A 71 3.06 1.45 5.84
CA HIS A 71 2.16 1.58 6.99
C HIS A 71 2.81 2.41 8.10
N SER A 72 1.99 3.16 8.82
CA SER A 72 2.38 3.88 10.02
C SER A 72 1.46 3.46 11.17
N ILE A 73 2.07 3.25 12.33
CA ILE A 73 1.37 2.81 13.54
C ILE A 73 1.36 4.01 14.48
N ALA A 74 0.18 4.57 14.75
CA ALA A 74 0.04 5.57 15.78
C ALA A 74 0.32 4.91 17.14
N ALA A 75 1.39 5.36 17.81
CA ALA A 75 1.82 4.91 19.13
C ALA A 75 1.04 5.58 20.25
#